data_AF-A0A1H0MYC8-F1
#
_entry.id   AF-A0A1H0MYC8-F1
#
_cell.length_a   1.000
_cell.length_b   1.000
_cell.length_c   1.000
_cell.angle_alpha   90.00
_cell.angle_beta   90.00
_cell.angle_gamma   90.00
#
_symmetry.space_group_name_H-M   'P 1'
#
loop_
_entity.id
_entity.type
_entity.pdbx_description
1 polymer ?
#
loop_
_entity_poly.entity_id
_entity_poly.type
_entity_poly.pdbx_seq_one_letter_code
_entity_poly.pdbx_strand_id
1 'polypeptide(L)'
;MTRLLPNLGALLLVAVLVGAVVWLRPDPPPPAPAPVRDVVLQYADGSELWNSGEGRPRSHLERRVLAELADLGLSLDQLRAAGGVVRTTVDAKAQTMAAAVVGRLVAVERGDRAASVTAVEPASGGVRVYLGLSRASDPGGEPAELTPEVVRPFTDAGAPEVVRTMMSPLEVTAAYAALAGGGVRQQPHFVTTVTGADGSQLYRRTGTPEVVVDRQVAERVTAQLKEEPGCGGTSCVTGAHPWTVGYTPQLAVAVFVDQTTGTDLTRVVWQEFLASL
;
A
#
# COMPACT_ATOMS: atom_id res chain seq x y z
N MET A 1 17.95 -88.34 18.46
CA MET A 1 17.24 -88.06 17.19
C MET A 1 15.91 -87.42 17.53
N THR A 2 15.58 -86.27 16.91
CA THR A 2 14.20 -85.73 16.67
C THR A 2 13.35 -85.37 17.91
N ARG A 3 12.65 -84.25 18.04
CA ARG A 3 12.01 -83.28 17.12
C ARG A 3 11.75 -81.99 17.94
N LEU A 4 12.20 -80.83 17.45
CA LEU A 4 11.43 -79.82 16.70
C LEU A 4 10.47 -78.96 17.55
N LEU A 5 10.76 -77.66 17.53
CA LEU A 5 10.09 -76.54 18.16
C LEU A 5 8.56 -76.50 17.89
N PRO A 6 7.70 -76.38 18.92
CA PRO A 6 6.27 -76.13 18.73
C PRO A 6 5.90 -74.62 18.74
N ASN A 7 6.82 -73.70 19.04
CA ASN A 7 6.48 -72.29 19.30
C ASN A 7 6.69 -71.32 18.12
N LEU A 8 7.39 -71.74 17.06
CA LEU A 8 7.63 -70.89 15.87
C LEU A 8 6.36 -70.65 15.04
N GLY A 9 5.51 -71.67 14.90
CA GLY A 9 4.26 -71.56 14.14
C GLY A 9 3.27 -70.59 14.78
N ALA A 10 3.18 -70.60 16.11
CA ALA A 10 2.31 -69.68 16.86
C ALA A 10 2.81 -68.21 16.77
N LEU A 11 4.13 -67.99 16.87
CA LEU A 11 4.71 -66.65 16.74
C LEU A 11 4.56 -66.08 15.32
N LEU A 12 4.68 -66.91 14.29
CA LEU A 12 4.42 -66.51 12.90
C LEU A 12 2.95 -66.14 12.68
N LEU A 13 2.02 -66.92 13.24
CA LEU A 13 0.58 -66.62 13.17
C LEU A 13 0.24 -65.29 13.85
N VAL A 14 0.82 -65.02 15.03
CA VAL A 14 0.64 -63.74 15.73
C VAL A 14 1.27 -62.60 14.93
N ALA A 15 2.47 -62.77 14.36
CA ALA A 15 3.12 -61.74 13.55
C ALA A 15 2.32 -61.42 12.27
N VAL A 16 1.76 -62.44 11.61
CA VAL A 16 0.90 -62.28 10.43
C VAL A 16 -0.42 -61.59 10.81
N LEU A 17 -1.03 -61.97 11.94
CA LEU A 17 -2.24 -61.32 12.46
C LEU A 17 -1.99 -59.86 12.83
N VAL A 18 -0.90 -59.56 13.52
CA VAL A 18 -0.52 -58.18 13.87
C VAL A 18 -0.21 -57.37 12.62
N GLY A 19 0.54 -57.94 11.67
CA GLY A 19 0.82 -57.30 10.38
C GLY A 19 -0.46 -57.00 9.60
N ALA A 20 -1.40 -57.95 9.53
CA ALA A 20 -2.70 -57.76 8.90
C ALA A 20 -3.53 -56.70 9.64
N VAL A 21 -3.59 -56.72 10.97
CA VAL A 21 -4.36 -55.74 11.76
C VAL A 21 -3.76 -54.33 11.67
N VAL A 22 -2.44 -54.19 11.58
CA VAL A 22 -1.77 -52.90 11.39
C VAL A 22 -2.01 -52.38 9.96
N TRP A 23 -1.96 -53.24 8.96
CA TRP A 23 -2.20 -52.88 7.55
C TRP A 23 -3.66 -52.58 7.24
N LEU A 24 -4.61 -53.19 7.98
CA LEU A 24 -6.04 -52.89 7.90
C LEU A 24 -6.48 -51.67 8.72
N ARG A 25 -5.55 -50.94 9.38
CA ARG A 25 -5.93 -49.67 9.99
C ARG A 25 -6.18 -48.66 8.87
N PRO A 26 -7.41 -48.14 8.71
CA PRO A 26 -7.61 -47.02 7.82
C PRO A 26 -6.69 -45.88 8.27
N ASP A 27 -6.11 -45.15 7.31
CA ASP A 27 -5.33 -43.98 7.62
C ASP A 27 -6.15 -43.07 8.56
N PRO A 28 -5.53 -42.49 9.60
CA PRO A 28 -6.22 -41.54 10.44
C PRO A 28 -6.80 -40.45 9.52
N PRO A 29 -8.07 -40.04 9.72
CA PRO A 29 -8.65 -38.99 8.91
C PRO A 29 -7.71 -37.78 8.96
N PRO A 30 -7.50 -37.08 7.84
CA PRO A 30 -6.67 -35.89 7.82
C PRO A 30 -7.12 -34.96 8.96
N PRO A 31 -6.19 -34.33 9.70
CA PRO A 31 -6.57 -33.42 10.77
C PRO A 31 -7.55 -32.39 10.23
N ALA A 32 -8.58 -32.07 11.01
CA ALA A 32 -9.55 -31.07 10.62
C ALA A 32 -8.81 -29.79 10.18
N PRO A 33 -9.21 -29.17 9.06
CA PRO A 33 -8.57 -27.92 8.63
C PRO A 33 -8.62 -26.94 9.79
N ALA A 34 -7.48 -26.29 10.08
CA ALA A 34 -7.42 -25.30 11.14
C ALA A 34 -8.52 -24.24 10.93
N PRO A 35 -9.17 -23.75 12.00
CA PRO A 35 -10.21 -22.75 11.86
C PRO A 35 -9.62 -21.53 11.16
N VAL A 36 -10.15 -21.19 9.99
CA VAL A 36 -9.77 -20.00 9.23
C VAL A 36 -10.14 -18.80 10.10
N ARG A 37 -9.15 -18.02 10.51
CA ARG A 37 -9.36 -16.79 11.27
C ARG A 37 -9.49 -15.62 10.31
N ASP A 38 -10.30 -14.66 10.70
CA ASP A 38 -10.38 -13.41 9.96
C ASP A 38 -9.07 -12.63 10.07
N VAL A 39 -8.70 -12.00 8.96
CA VAL A 39 -7.60 -11.04 8.88
C VAL A 39 -8.19 -9.65 8.89
N VAL A 40 -7.71 -8.81 9.80
CA VAL A 40 -8.22 -7.44 9.98
C VAL A 40 -7.15 -6.45 9.53
N LEU A 41 -7.48 -5.65 8.53
CA LEU A 41 -6.72 -4.47 8.15
C LEU A 41 -7.22 -3.29 8.98
N GLN A 42 -6.30 -2.50 9.52
CA GLN A 42 -6.60 -1.31 10.32
C GLN A 42 -5.95 -0.06 9.72
N TYR A 43 -6.63 1.07 9.87
CA TYR A 43 -6.02 2.39 9.69
C TYR A 43 -4.93 2.64 10.74
N ALA A 44 -4.18 3.74 10.59
CA ALA A 44 -3.10 4.11 11.51
C ALA A 44 -3.59 4.32 12.96
N ASP A 45 -4.84 4.75 13.15
CA ASP A 45 -5.47 4.95 14.46
C ASP A 45 -6.01 3.65 15.09
N GLY A 46 -5.91 2.52 14.38
CA GLY A 46 -6.41 1.21 14.82
C GLY A 46 -7.88 0.94 14.48
N SER A 47 -8.60 1.89 13.87
CA SER A 47 -9.95 1.65 13.36
C SER A 47 -9.93 0.65 12.21
N GLU A 48 -11.01 -0.11 12.05
CA GLU A 48 -11.11 -1.16 11.04
C GLU A 48 -11.19 -0.54 9.63
N LEU A 49 -10.26 -0.95 8.76
CA LEU A 49 -10.24 -0.64 7.33
C LEU A 49 -11.00 -1.72 6.55
N TRP A 50 -10.73 -2.99 6.84
CA TRP A 50 -11.40 -4.13 6.20
C TRP A 50 -11.19 -5.41 6.99
N ASN A 51 -12.19 -6.28 6.99
CA ASN A 51 -12.13 -7.60 7.58
C ASN A 51 -12.36 -8.68 6.51
N SER A 52 -11.48 -9.69 6.48
CA SER A 52 -11.54 -10.76 5.47
C SER A 52 -12.81 -11.62 5.51
N GLY A 53 -13.52 -11.62 6.64
CA GLY A 53 -14.81 -12.29 6.81
C GLY A 53 -15.95 -11.60 6.06
N GLU A 54 -15.80 -10.32 5.70
CA GLU A 54 -16.79 -9.54 4.93
C GLU A 54 -16.75 -9.81 3.42
N GLY A 55 -15.85 -10.71 2.98
CA GLY A 55 -15.64 -11.06 1.58
C GLY A 55 -14.48 -10.29 0.95
N ARG A 56 -14.52 -10.14 -0.37
CA ARG A 56 -13.42 -9.54 -1.15
C ARG A 56 -13.22 -8.04 -0.85
N PRO A 57 -11.98 -7.53 -0.98
CA PRO A 57 -11.68 -6.10 -0.89
C PRO A 57 -12.56 -5.25 -1.82
N ARG A 58 -13.13 -4.19 -1.27
CA ARG A 58 -14.04 -3.27 -1.98
C ARG A 58 -13.26 -2.11 -2.59
N SER A 59 -12.33 -1.51 -1.84
CA SER A 59 -11.56 -0.35 -2.30
C SER A 59 -10.22 -0.70 -2.96
N HIS A 60 -9.68 0.24 -3.74
CA HIS A 60 -8.32 0.15 -4.29
C HIS A 60 -7.26 0.13 -3.19
N LEU A 61 -7.48 0.88 -2.11
CA LEU A 61 -6.61 0.88 -0.94
C LEU A 61 -6.47 -0.51 -0.33
N GLU A 62 -7.58 -1.20 -0.04
CA GLU A 62 -7.54 -2.55 0.52
C GLU A 62 -6.77 -3.52 -0.39
N ARG A 63 -7.01 -3.46 -1.71
CA ARG A 63 -6.28 -4.29 -2.68
C ARG A 63 -4.77 -3.97 -2.70
N ARG A 64 -4.40 -2.70 -2.61
CA ARG A 64 -2.99 -2.27 -2.59
C ARG A 64 -2.29 -2.70 -1.31
N VAL A 65 -2.96 -2.64 -0.15
CA VAL A 65 -2.44 -3.16 1.13
C VAL A 65 -2.21 -4.67 1.05
N LEU A 66 -3.18 -5.43 0.52
CA LEU A 66 -3.01 -6.87 0.35
C LEU A 66 -1.90 -7.23 -0.67
N ALA A 67 -1.73 -6.44 -1.72
CA ALA A 67 -0.63 -6.60 -2.66
C ALA A 67 0.73 -6.38 -1.98
N GLU A 68 0.87 -5.32 -1.16
CA GLU A 68 2.10 -5.10 -0.39
C GLU A 68 2.37 -6.23 0.60
N LEU A 69 1.35 -6.76 1.28
CA LEU A 69 1.52 -7.91 2.17
C LEU A 69 2.01 -9.15 1.41
N ALA A 70 1.50 -9.39 0.21
CA ALA A 70 1.96 -10.48 -0.65
C ALA A 70 3.43 -10.28 -1.08
N ASP A 71 3.82 -9.06 -1.45
CA ASP A 71 5.21 -8.70 -1.79
C ASP A 71 6.17 -8.89 -0.61
N LEU A 72 5.68 -8.72 0.62
CA LEU A 72 6.40 -8.99 1.88
C LEU A 72 6.45 -10.48 2.26
N GLY A 73 5.83 -11.36 1.47
CA GLY A 73 5.73 -12.80 1.76
C GLY A 73 4.74 -13.14 2.88
N LEU A 74 3.76 -12.26 3.14
CA LEU A 74 2.69 -12.41 4.14
C LEU A 74 1.34 -12.54 3.42
N SER A 75 1.12 -13.67 2.76
CA SER A 75 -0.11 -13.89 1.99
C SER A 75 -1.34 -13.92 2.90
N LEU A 76 -2.50 -13.59 2.33
CA LEU A 76 -3.77 -13.63 3.08
C LEU A 76 -4.02 -15.00 3.71
N ASP A 77 -3.66 -16.09 3.04
CA ASP A 77 -3.85 -17.46 3.56
C ASP A 77 -2.92 -17.76 4.75
N GLN A 78 -1.68 -17.27 4.72
CA GLN A 78 -0.77 -17.36 5.87
C GLN A 78 -1.30 -16.54 7.05
N LEU A 79 -1.81 -15.34 6.78
CA LEU A 79 -2.39 -14.47 7.81
C LEU A 79 -3.68 -15.05 8.40
N ARG A 80 -4.50 -15.73 7.60
CA ARG A 80 -5.71 -16.44 8.07
C ARG A 80 -5.38 -17.62 8.98
N ALA A 81 -4.26 -18.30 8.74
CA ALA A 81 -3.79 -19.37 9.62
C ALA A 81 -3.31 -18.83 10.97
N ALA A 82 -2.67 -17.65 10.99
CA ALA A 82 -2.15 -17.01 12.21
C ALA A 82 -3.19 -16.14 12.96
N GLY A 83 -4.25 -15.67 12.28
CA GLY A 83 -5.16 -14.63 12.77
C GLY A 83 -4.50 -13.25 12.76
N GLY A 84 -4.17 -12.77 11.55
CA GLY A 84 -3.40 -11.54 11.36
C GLY A 84 -4.19 -10.25 11.57
N VAL A 85 -3.64 -9.34 12.38
CA VAL A 85 -4.03 -7.92 12.43
C VAL A 85 -2.93 -7.11 11.75
N VAL A 86 -3.30 -6.36 10.73
CA VAL A 86 -2.39 -5.54 9.92
C VAL A 86 -2.68 -4.08 10.20
N ARG A 87 -1.70 -3.34 10.72
CA ARG A 87 -1.82 -1.90 10.90
C ARG A 87 -1.18 -1.15 9.76
N THR A 88 -1.93 -0.25 9.14
CA THR A 88 -1.46 0.55 8.01
C THR A 88 -0.94 1.93 8.43
N THR A 89 -0.35 2.67 7.49
CA THR A 89 0.06 4.08 7.65
C THR A 89 -1.07 5.06 7.35
N VAL A 90 -2.18 4.58 6.79
CA VAL A 90 -3.26 5.38 6.24
C VAL A 90 -4.01 6.09 7.36
N ASP A 91 -4.21 7.40 7.19
CA ASP A 91 -4.98 8.20 8.10
C ASP A 91 -6.46 8.15 7.71
N ALA A 92 -7.31 7.58 8.59
CA ALA A 92 -8.73 7.38 8.31
C ALA A 92 -9.47 8.70 8.05
N LYS A 93 -9.13 9.77 8.79
CA LYS A 93 -9.74 11.09 8.65
C LYS A 93 -9.32 11.72 7.33
N ALA A 94 -8.02 11.75 7.02
CA ALA A 94 -7.51 12.31 5.78
C ALA A 94 -8.03 11.54 4.55
N GLN A 95 -8.11 10.22 4.63
CA GLN A 95 -8.68 9.37 3.57
C GLN A 95 -10.16 9.72 3.32
N THR A 96 -10.94 9.90 4.38
CA THR A 96 -12.35 10.32 4.30
C THR A 96 -12.49 11.71 3.70
N MET A 97 -11.65 12.66 4.12
CA MET A 97 -11.67 14.02 3.60
C MET A 97 -11.29 14.07 2.13
N ALA A 98 -10.26 13.33 1.71
CA ALA A 98 -9.90 13.20 0.29
C ALA A 98 -11.08 12.66 -0.52
N ALA A 99 -11.74 11.59 -0.06
CA ALA A 99 -12.91 11.03 -0.74
C ALA A 99 -14.06 12.04 -0.85
N ALA A 100 -14.31 12.81 0.21
CA ALA A 100 -15.35 13.84 0.23
C ALA A 100 -15.05 15.01 -0.72
N VAL A 101 -13.79 15.49 -0.76
CA VAL A 101 -13.37 16.58 -1.65
C VAL A 101 -13.47 16.14 -3.11
N VAL A 102 -12.88 14.99 -3.46
CA VAL A 102 -12.90 14.49 -4.84
C VAL A 102 -14.32 14.16 -5.27
N GLY A 103 -15.13 13.48 -4.44
CA GLY A 103 -16.51 13.14 -4.77
C GLY A 103 -17.42 14.35 -4.99
N ARG A 104 -17.11 15.49 -4.35
CA ARG A 104 -17.85 16.75 -4.51
C ARG A 104 -17.43 17.53 -5.76
N LEU A 105 -16.12 17.59 -6.03
CA LEU A 105 -15.53 18.46 -7.05
C LEU A 105 -15.35 17.76 -8.40
N VAL A 106 -15.04 16.47 -8.38
CA VAL A 106 -14.94 15.66 -9.58
C VAL A 106 -16.32 15.11 -9.86
N ALA A 107 -17.10 15.86 -10.66
CA ALA A 107 -18.29 15.32 -11.27
C ALA A 107 -17.88 14.15 -12.16
N VAL A 108 -18.15 12.93 -11.72
CA VAL A 108 -18.14 11.75 -12.58
C VAL A 108 -19.32 11.92 -13.55
N GLU A 109 -19.14 12.78 -14.55
CA GLU A 109 -20.01 12.79 -15.72
C GLU A 109 -20.04 11.37 -16.26
N ARG A 110 -21.24 10.91 -16.62
CA ARG A 110 -21.57 9.54 -17.03
C ARG A 110 -20.43 8.89 -17.86
N GLY A 111 -19.53 8.13 -17.25
CA GLY A 111 -18.55 7.33 -17.98
C GLY A 111 -17.16 7.22 -17.38
N ASP A 112 -16.29 8.23 -17.54
CA ASP A 112 -14.87 7.95 -17.81
C ASP A 112 -13.81 8.75 -17.04
N ARG A 113 -14.16 9.69 -16.15
CA ARG A 113 -13.11 10.47 -15.47
C ARG A 113 -12.40 9.67 -14.39
N ALA A 114 -11.09 9.47 -14.57
CA ALA A 114 -10.21 8.93 -13.56
C ALA A 114 -9.65 10.05 -12.69
N ALA A 115 -9.75 9.95 -11.38
CA ALA A 115 -9.15 10.91 -10.45
C ALA A 115 -8.43 10.19 -9.33
N SER A 116 -7.33 10.75 -8.84
CA SER A 116 -6.64 10.21 -7.67
C SER A 116 -6.08 11.31 -6.78
N VAL A 117 -5.98 10.97 -5.50
CA VAL A 117 -5.31 11.76 -4.48
C VAL A 117 -4.41 10.80 -3.71
N THR A 118 -3.12 11.10 -3.69
CA THR A 118 -2.15 10.33 -2.92
C THR A 118 -1.38 11.28 -2.02
N ALA A 119 -1.11 10.84 -0.78
CA ALA A 119 -0.36 11.62 0.19
C ALA A 119 0.65 10.75 0.93
N VAL A 120 1.89 11.22 1.03
CA VAL A 120 3.01 10.49 1.65
C VAL A 120 3.67 11.38 2.70
N GLU A 121 3.95 10.81 3.86
CA GLU A 121 4.76 11.44 4.90
C GLU A 121 6.26 11.38 4.53
N PRO A 122 6.95 12.52 4.33
CA PRO A 122 8.36 12.54 3.90
C PRO A 122 9.32 11.82 4.86
N ALA A 123 9.07 11.93 6.17
CA ALA A 123 9.98 11.41 7.19
C ALA A 123 10.08 9.87 7.19
N SER A 124 8.99 9.18 6.85
CA SER A 124 8.88 7.72 6.96
C SER A 124 8.59 7.02 5.64
N GLY A 125 8.06 7.73 4.64
CA GLY A 125 7.47 7.13 3.43
C GLY A 125 6.09 6.52 3.68
N GLY A 126 5.49 6.75 4.85
CA GLY A 126 4.17 6.21 5.15
C GLY A 126 3.10 6.85 4.27
N VAL A 127 2.33 6.02 3.57
CA VAL A 127 1.21 6.49 2.74
C VAL A 127 0.05 6.88 3.65
N ARG A 128 -0.26 8.18 3.71
CA ARG A 128 -1.33 8.73 4.55
C ARG A 128 -2.68 8.70 3.85
N VAL A 129 -2.70 8.92 2.54
CA VAL A 129 -3.89 8.86 1.69
C VAL A 129 -3.55 8.11 0.41
N TYR A 130 -4.44 7.20 0.01
CA TYR A 130 -4.39 6.54 -1.29
C TYR A 130 -5.81 6.37 -1.80
N LEU A 131 -6.21 7.28 -2.69
CA LEU A 131 -7.54 7.31 -3.27
C LEU A 131 -7.42 7.26 -4.79
N GLY A 132 -8.11 6.30 -5.40
CA GLY A 132 -8.35 6.26 -6.83
C GLY A 132 -9.84 6.14 -7.11
N LEU A 133 -10.37 7.01 -7.97
CA LEU A 133 -11.73 6.99 -8.48
C LEU A 133 -11.69 6.72 -9.99
N SER A 134 -12.02 5.50 -10.39
CA SER A 134 -12.44 5.16 -11.75
C SER A 134 -13.26 3.87 -11.69
N ARG A 135 -14.21 3.70 -12.63
CA ARG A 135 -15.01 2.48 -12.72
C ARG A 135 -14.26 1.34 -13.42
N ALA A 136 -13.19 1.67 -14.16
CA ALA A 136 -12.44 0.74 -15.00
C ALA A 136 -10.99 0.48 -14.52
N SER A 137 -10.37 1.37 -13.72
CA SER A 137 -8.92 1.30 -13.40
C SER A 137 -8.60 1.79 -11.96
N ASP A 138 -7.37 1.55 -11.46
CA ASP A 138 -6.84 2.12 -10.19
C ASP A 138 -6.00 3.39 -10.45
N PRO A 139 -6.59 4.59 -10.61
CA PRO A 139 -5.79 5.76 -10.91
C PRO A 139 -4.84 6.17 -9.78
N GLY A 140 -4.92 5.61 -8.57
CA GLY A 140 -3.90 5.83 -7.54
C GLY A 140 -2.59 5.09 -7.81
N GLY A 141 -2.66 4.01 -8.61
CA GLY A 141 -1.56 3.07 -8.88
C GLY A 141 -1.22 2.89 -10.35
N GLU A 142 -2.06 3.32 -11.29
CA GLU A 142 -1.78 3.25 -12.72
C GLU A 142 -0.81 4.36 -13.15
N PRO A 143 0.26 4.02 -13.91
CA PRO A 143 1.17 5.02 -14.45
C PRO A 143 0.53 5.95 -15.47
N ALA A 144 0.83 7.25 -15.35
CA ALA A 144 0.48 8.27 -16.34
C ALA A 144 1.70 9.10 -16.72
N GLU A 145 1.63 9.78 -17.86
CA GLU A 145 2.74 10.58 -18.38
C GLU A 145 2.95 11.84 -17.53
N LEU A 146 4.22 12.13 -17.20
CA LEU A 146 4.59 13.35 -16.51
C LEU A 146 4.73 14.52 -17.47
N THR A 147 4.21 15.68 -17.08
CA THR A 147 4.43 16.91 -17.83
C THR A 147 5.81 17.49 -17.53
N PRO A 148 6.37 18.34 -18.43
CA PRO A 148 7.64 19.02 -18.19
C PRO A 148 7.66 19.81 -16.88
N GLU A 149 6.53 20.41 -16.47
CA GLU A 149 6.41 21.17 -15.22
C GLU A 149 6.59 20.27 -13.99
N VAL A 150 6.04 19.05 -14.00
CA VAL A 150 6.22 18.07 -12.92
C VAL A 150 7.66 17.55 -12.86
N VAL A 151 8.33 17.44 -14.00
CA VAL A 151 9.72 16.93 -14.11
C VAL A 151 10.74 18.01 -13.73
N ARG A 152 10.48 19.28 -14.06
CA ARG A 152 11.41 20.42 -13.92
C ARG A 152 12.13 20.49 -12.56
N PRO A 153 11.48 20.34 -11.40
CA PRO A 153 12.16 20.44 -10.10
C PRO A 153 13.29 19.43 -9.92
N PHE A 154 13.19 18.24 -10.53
CA PHE A 154 14.22 17.20 -10.46
C PHE A 154 15.37 17.46 -11.42
N THR A 155 15.07 18.01 -12.60
CA THR A 155 16.10 18.49 -13.54
C THR A 155 16.90 19.64 -12.93
N ASP A 156 16.22 20.61 -12.30
CA ASP A 156 16.85 21.75 -11.61
C ASP A 156 17.66 21.29 -10.39
N ALA A 157 17.24 20.19 -9.77
CA ALA A 157 17.98 19.53 -8.70
C ALA A 157 19.21 18.72 -9.19
N GLY A 158 19.40 18.59 -10.51
CA GLY A 158 20.45 17.75 -11.09
C GLY A 158 20.24 16.24 -10.85
N ALA A 159 19.00 15.82 -10.61
CA ALA A 159 18.62 14.43 -10.33
C ALA A 159 17.43 13.96 -11.20
N PRO A 160 17.51 14.09 -12.55
CA PRO A 160 16.41 13.73 -13.44
C PRO A 160 16.01 12.24 -13.36
N GLU A 161 16.92 11.35 -12.92
CA GLU A 161 16.69 9.92 -12.73
C GLU A 161 15.72 9.57 -11.59
N VAL A 162 15.41 10.52 -10.71
CA VAL A 162 14.40 10.34 -9.65
C VAL A 162 13.00 10.17 -10.22
N VAL A 163 12.75 10.76 -11.39
CA VAL A 163 11.49 10.68 -12.12
C VAL A 163 11.69 9.98 -13.47
N ARG A 164 10.59 9.56 -14.07
CA ARG A 164 10.56 8.87 -15.37
C ARG A 164 9.31 9.26 -16.13
N THR A 165 9.29 8.99 -17.44
CA THR A 165 8.19 9.41 -18.33
C THR A 165 6.81 8.98 -17.82
N MET A 166 6.68 7.73 -17.34
CA MET A 166 5.43 7.17 -16.83
C MET A 166 5.57 6.80 -15.37
N MET A 167 4.80 7.45 -14.49
CA MET A 167 4.78 7.18 -13.05
C MET A 167 3.35 7.13 -12.55
N SER A 168 3.07 6.23 -11.60
CA SER A 168 1.80 6.26 -10.88
C SER A 168 1.72 7.50 -9.97
N PRO A 169 0.53 7.96 -9.61
CA PRO A 169 0.39 9.10 -8.70
C PRO A 169 1.07 8.89 -7.34
N LEU A 170 1.07 7.67 -6.82
CA LEU A 170 1.83 7.33 -5.60
C LEU A 170 3.34 7.54 -5.79
N GLU A 171 3.90 7.12 -6.93
CA GLU A 171 5.32 7.29 -7.21
C GLU A 171 5.69 8.76 -7.41
N VAL A 172 4.84 9.54 -8.08
CA VAL A 172 5.01 11.00 -8.19
C VAL A 172 5.02 11.64 -6.80
N THR A 173 4.05 11.29 -5.95
CA THR A 173 4.00 11.77 -4.57
C THR A 173 5.24 11.39 -3.77
N ALA A 174 5.73 10.16 -3.92
CA ALA A 174 6.94 9.70 -3.24
C ALA A 174 8.21 10.45 -3.72
N ALA A 175 8.30 10.78 -5.01
CA ALA A 175 9.40 11.60 -5.54
C ALA A 175 9.39 13.02 -4.93
N TYR A 176 8.21 13.66 -4.85
CA TYR A 176 8.08 14.96 -4.20
C TYR A 176 8.25 14.89 -2.68
N ALA A 177 7.90 13.77 -2.04
CA ALA A 177 8.20 13.52 -0.64
C ALA A 177 9.72 13.47 -0.38
N ALA A 178 10.53 13.02 -1.35
CA ALA A 178 11.99 13.07 -1.22
C ALA A 178 12.49 14.52 -1.18
N LEU A 179 11.97 15.42 -2.02
CA LEU A 179 12.29 16.85 -1.94
C LEU A 179 11.87 17.46 -0.60
N ALA A 180 10.65 17.16 -0.16
CA ALA A 180 10.12 17.58 1.14
C ALA A 180 10.96 17.08 2.34
N GLY A 181 11.53 15.88 2.20
CA GLY A 181 12.45 15.25 3.16
C GLY A 181 13.89 15.75 3.07
N GLY A 182 14.15 16.84 2.33
CA GLY A 182 15.49 17.41 2.16
C GLY A 182 16.40 16.55 1.26
N GLY A 183 15.82 15.90 0.26
CA GLY A 183 16.52 15.05 -0.71
C GLY A 183 16.65 13.57 -0.31
N VAL A 184 16.07 13.17 0.82
CA VAL A 184 16.05 11.78 1.29
C VAL A 184 14.74 11.12 0.90
N ARG A 185 14.81 10.11 0.03
CA ARG A 185 13.68 9.27 -0.33
C ARG A 185 13.49 8.18 0.71
N GLN A 186 12.26 8.06 1.20
CA GLN A 186 11.78 6.87 1.90
C GLN A 186 10.90 6.08 0.95
N GLN A 187 11.07 4.77 0.89
CA GLN A 187 10.22 3.94 0.05
C GLN A 187 8.77 4.00 0.54
N PRO A 188 7.79 4.33 -0.34
CA PRO A 188 6.39 4.43 0.04
C PRO A 188 5.88 3.07 0.52
N HIS A 189 5.12 3.07 1.62
CA HIS A 189 4.58 1.86 2.20
C HIS A 189 3.25 2.08 2.90
N PHE A 190 2.41 1.06 2.86
CA PHE A 190 1.14 1.01 3.56
C PHE A 190 1.25 0.26 4.88
N VAL A 191 2.04 -0.82 4.96
CA VAL A 191 2.03 -1.74 6.12
C VAL A 191 3.08 -1.32 7.14
N THR A 192 2.65 -1.01 8.37
CA THR A 192 3.56 -0.69 9.49
C THR A 192 3.92 -1.91 10.31
N THR A 193 2.92 -2.67 10.75
CA THR A 193 3.08 -3.85 11.60
C THR A 193 2.06 -4.90 11.23
N VAL A 194 2.45 -6.17 11.36
CA VAL A 194 1.54 -7.31 11.30
C VAL A 194 1.72 -8.14 12.56
N THR A 195 0.62 -8.44 13.24
CA THR A 195 0.60 -9.24 14.46
C THR A 195 -0.30 -10.46 14.30
N GLY A 196 0.11 -11.62 14.82
CA GLY A 196 -0.74 -12.80 14.93
C GLY A 196 -1.73 -12.68 16.08
N ALA A 197 -2.72 -13.57 16.12
CA ALA A 197 -3.75 -13.57 17.16
C ALA A 197 -3.21 -13.98 18.54
N ASP A 198 -2.03 -14.58 18.59
CA ASP A 198 -1.26 -14.86 19.81
C ASP A 198 -0.41 -13.67 20.28
N GLY A 199 -0.47 -12.54 19.58
CA GLY A 199 0.34 -11.35 19.86
C GLY A 199 1.75 -11.40 19.26
N SER A 200 2.11 -12.45 18.51
CA SER A 200 3.40 -12.54 17.83
C SER A 200 3.54 -11.41 16.80
N GLN A 201 4.71 -10.78 16.73
CA GLN A 201 5.00 -9.78 15.70
C GLN A 201 5.51 -10.48 14.44
N LEU A 202 4.63 -10.65 13.45
CA LEU A 202 4.96 -11.29 12.18
C LEU A 202 5.75 -10.36 11.26
N TYR A 203 5.51 -9.05 11.37
CA TYR A 203 6.23 -8.04 10.59
C TYR A 203 6.24 -6.68 11.28
N ARG A 204 7.32 -5.93 11.06
CA ARG A 204 7.43 -4.51 11.39
C ARG A 204 8.27 -3.84 10.31
N ARG A 205 7.76 -2.74 9.77
CA ARG A 205 8.49 -1.94 8.79
C ARG A 205 9.78 -1.41 9.40
N THR A 206 10.86 -1.51 8.63
CA THR A 206 12.11 -0.79 8.87
C THR A 206 12.30 0.23 7.75
N GLY A 207 12.78 1.42 8.09
CA GLY A 207 13.02 2.48 7.11
C GLY A 207 14.24 2.16 6.24
N THR A 208 14.16 2.52 4.96
CA THR A 208 15.25 2.38 3.99
C THR A 208 15.52 3.73 3.35
N PRO A 209 16.10 4.69 4.10
CA PRO A 209 16.38 6.02 3.57
C PRO A 209 17.42 5.95 2.46
N GLU A 210 17.18 6.70 1.39
CA GLU A 210 18.08 6.83 0.25
C GLU A 210 18.27 8.30 -0.08
N VAL A 211 19.51 8.79 -0.09
CA VAL A 211 19.81 10.16 -0.54
C VAL A 211 19.75 10.18 -2.06
N VAL A 212 18.77 10.90 -2.62
CA VAL A 212 18.56 11.01 -4.06
C VAL A 212 18.81 12.42 -4.60
N VAL A 213 18.79 13.42 -3.73
CA VAL A 213 19.16 14.81 -4.03
C VAL A 213 20.02 15.33 -2.89
N ASP A 214 21.04 16.13 -3.19
CA ASP A 214 21.81 16.81 -2.14
C ASP A 214 20.90 17.74 -1.33
N ARG A 215 21.11 17.77 -0.02
CA ARG A 215 20.25 18.51 0.90
C ARG A 215 20.14 20.00 0.56
N GLN A 216 21.26 20.67 0.25
CA GLN A 216 21.25 22.10 -0.04
C GLN A 216 20.55 22.39 -1.38
N VAL A 217 20.66 21.45 -2.32
CA VAL A 217 19.95 21.53 -3.60
C VAL A 217 18.45 21.35 -3.40
N ALA A 218 18.03 20.34 -2.62
CA ALA A 218 16.62 20.12 -2.28
C ALA A 218 16.02 21.35 -1.57
N GLU A 219 16.71 21.92 -0.59
CA GLU A 219 16.27 23.13 0.12
C GLU A 219 16.10 24.33 -0.82
N ARG A 220 16.99 24.50 -1.81
CA ARG A 220 16.89 25.55 -2.83
C ARG A 220 15.68 25.36 -3.74
N VAL A 221 15.47 24.13 -4.23
CA VAL A 221 14.31 23.78 -5.06
C VAL A 221 13.01 23.98 -4.28
N THR A 222 12.96 23.56 -3.02
CA THR A 222 11.83 23.80 -2.12
C THR A 222 11.53 25.29 -1.97
N ALA A 223 12.55 26.13 -1.80
CA ALA A 223 12.39 27.58 -1.70
C ALA A 223 11.80 28.17 -3.00
N GLN A 224 12.30 27.75 -4.16
CA GLN A 224 11.78 28.19 -5.47
C GLN A 224 10.31 27.78 -5.66
N LEU A 225 9.96 26.52 -5.36
CA LEU A 225 8.59 26.03 -5.47
C LEU A 225 7.60 26.72 -4.51
N LYS A 226 8.10 27.31 -3.42
CA LYS A 226 7.28 28.05 -2.46
C LYS A 226 6.83 29.42 -3.01
N GLU A 227 7.58 29.96 -3.97
CA GLU A 227 7.30 31.24 -4.64
C GLU A 227 6.32 31.07 -5.82
N GLU A 228 6.00 29.83 -6.21
CA GLU A 228 5.07 29.54 -7.29
C GLU A 228 3.67 30.12 -7.01
N PRO A 229 3.08 30.88 -7.97
CA PRO A 229 1.75 31.46 -7.81
C PRO A 229 0.68 30.38 -7.57
N GLY A 230 -0.25 30.65 -6.66
CA GLY A 230 -1.37 29.75 -6.36
C GLY A 230 -1.06 28.63 -5.35
N CYS A 231 0.16 28.55 -4.84
CA CYS A 231 0.52 27.55 -3.81
C CYS A 231 0.24 27.99 -2.37
N GLY A 232 -0.17 29.24 -2.12
CA GLY A 232 -0.54 29.72 -0.78
C GLY A 232 0.58 29.61 0.26
N GLY A 233 1.86 29.70 -0.17
CA GLY A 233 3.02 29.54 0.70
C GLY A 233 3.45 28.09 0.96
N THR A 234 2.82 27.12 0.30
CA THR A 234 3.27 25.72 0.23
C THR A 234 4.19 25.55 -0.99
N SER A 235 5.12 24.58 -0.98
CA SER A 235 5.90 24.27 -2.18
C SER A 235 5.04 23.44 -3.14
N CYS A 236 4.72 23.96 -4.32
CA CYS A 236 3.86 23.22 -5.26
C CYS A 236 4.16 23.50 -6.72
N VAL A 237 3.67 22.61 -7.58
CA VAL A 237 3.68 22.73 -9.04
C VAL A 237 2.22 22.77 -9.49
N THR A 238 1.82 23.90 -10.08
CA THR A 238 0.49 24.16 -10.63
C THR A 238 0.54 24.30 -12.15
N GLY A 239 -0.61 24.38 -12.82
CA GLY A 239 -0.67 24.52 -14.29
C GLY A 239 -0.13 23.30 -15.06
N ALA A 240 0.12 22.19 -14.37
CA ALA A 240 0.76 20.98 -14.88
C ALA A 240 -0.25 19.89 -15.23
N HIS A 241 -1.39 20.26 -15.82
CA HIS A 241 -2.47 19.33 -16.15
C HIS A 241 -1.95 18.11 -16.92
N PRO A 242 -2.34 16.87 -16.53
CA PRO A 242 -3.42 16.50 -15.60
C PRO A 242 -3.02 16.42 -14.10
N TRP A 243 -1.93 17.06 -13.69
CA TRP A 243 -1.37 16.97 -12.35
C TRP A 243 -1.47 18.26 -11.54
N THR A 244 -1.55 18.12 -10.23
CA THR A 244 -1.07 19.12 -9.27
C THR A 244 -0.34 18.39 -8.16
N VAL A 245 0.88 18.82 -7.87
CA VAL A 245 1.73 18.17 -6.87
C VAL A 245 2.31 19.24 -5.96
N GLY A 246 2.35 18.98 -4.67
CA GLY A 246 2.96 19.90 -3.73
C GLY A 246 3.19 19.26 -2.37
N TYR A 247 3.92 19.96 -1.51
CA TYR A 247 4.32 19.42 -0.23
C TYR A 247 4.60 20.49 0.82
N THR A 248 4.42 20.08 2.06
CA THR A 248 5.00 20.67 3.26
C THR A 248 6.13 19.76 3.78
N PRO A 249 6.92 20.17 4.79
CA PRO A 249 7.89 19.27 5.41
C PRO A 249 7.27 17.99 6.01
N GLN A 250 5.97 17.99 6.28
CA GLN A 250 5.26 16.87 6.93
C GLN A 250 4.44 16.01 5.96
N LEU A 251 4.09 16.52 4.78
CA LEU A 251 3.20 15.83 3.85
C LEU A 251 3.46 16.25 2.40
N ALA A 252 3.69 15.28 1.52
CA ALA A 252 3.61 15.49 0.07
C ALA A 252 2.28 14.96 -0.46
N VAL A 253 1.69 15.65 -1.42
CA VAL A 253 0.38 15.33 -2.01
C VAL A 253 0.43 15.50 -3.52
N ALA A 254 0.01 14.48 -4.26
CA ALA A 254 -0.31 14.59 -5.69
C ALA A 254 -1.80 14.36 -5.93
N VAL A 255 -2.36 15.19 -6.79
CA VAL A 255 -3.69 15.06 -7.37
C VAL A 255 -3.56 14.85 -8.87
N PHE A 256 -4.25 13.85 -9.38
CA PHE A 256 -4.37 13.57 -10.80
C PHE A 256 -5.84 13.55 -11.19
N VAL A 257 -6.20 14.17 -12.31
CA VAL A 257 -7.55 14.08 -12.89
C VAL A 257 -7.43 13.95 -14.41
N ASP A 258 -7.89 12.83 -14.96
CA ASP A 258 -7.94 12.57 -16.39
C ASP A 258 -8.99 13.46 -17.08
N GLN A 259 -8.64 13.96 -18.27
CA GLN A 259 -9.41 14.84 -19.15
C GLN A 259 -10.04 16.08 -18.48
N THR A 260 -9.28 17.18 -18.43
CA THR A 260 -9.85 18.50 -18.14
C THR A 260 -9.66 19.47 -19.31
N THR A 261 -10.75 19.75 -20.03
CA THR A 261 -10.88 20.97 -20.82
C THR A 261 -11.27 22.12 -19.88
N GLY A 262 -10.33 23.02 -19.57
CA GLY A 262 -10.66 24.42 -19.28
C GLY A 262 -10.77 24.93 -17.83
N THR A 263 -10.46 24.17 -16.78
CA THR A 263 -10.28 24.74 -15.41
C THR A 263 -9.25 23.94 -14.61
N ASP A 264 -8.52 24.62 -13.72
CA ASP A 264 -7.47 24.00 -12.89
C ASP A 264 -8.05 23.17 -11.73
N LEU A 265 -8.85 22.16 -12.08
CA LEU A 265 -9.59 21.32 -11.15
C LEU A 265 -8.64 20.55 -10.21
N THR A 266 -7.51 20.08 -10.73
CA THR A 266 -6.46 19.42 -9.94
C THR A 266 -5.95 20.31 -8.82
N ARG A 267 -5.72 21.61 -9.09
CA ARG A 267 -5.33 22.56 -8.06
C ARG A 267 -6.45 22.84 -7.07
N VAL A 268 -7.70 22.97 -7.51
CA VAL A 268 -8.83 23.20 -6.61
C VAL A 268 -9.01 22.01 -5.66
N VAL A 269 -8.96 20.78 -6.17
CA VAL A 269 -9.00 19.55 -5.35
C VAL A 269 -7.84 19.52 -4.36
N TRP A 270 -6.62 19.83 -4.81
CA TRP A 270 -5.44 19.86 -3.95
C TRP A 270 -5.56 20.91 -2.82
N GLN A 271 -6.01 22.13 -3.13
CA GLN A 271 -6.20 23.20 -2.15
C GLN A 271 -7.29 22.86 -1.13
N GLU A 272 -8.45 22.39 -1.58
CA GLU A 272 -9.57 22.00 -0.71
C GLU A 272 -9.21 20.81 0.20
N PHE A 273 -8.45 19.85 -0.32
CA PHE A 273 -7.95 18.75 0.48
C PHE A 273 -7.00 19.23 1.57
N LEU A 274 -5.99 20.03 1.24
CA LEU A 274 -5.05 20.55 2.23
C LEU A 274 -5.73 21.42 3.30
N ALA A 275 -6.74 22.20 2.93
CA ALA A 275 -7.51 23.00 3.87
C ALA A 275 -8.38 22.17 4.83
N SER A 276 -8.61 20.90 4.53
CA SER A 276 -9.47 19.99 5.30
C SER A 276 -8.74 19.08 6.30
N LEU A 277 -7.41 19.07 6.25
CA LEU A 277 -6.56 18.22 7.11
C LEU A 277 -6.58 18.68 8.57
#